data_AF-A0A0R3WPY8-F1
#
_entry.id   AF-A0A0R3WPY8-F1
#
_cell.length_a   1.000
_cell.length_b   1.000
_cell.length_c   1.000
_cell.angle_alpha   90.00
_cell.angle_beta   90.00
_cell.angle_gamma   90.00
#
_symmetry.space_group_name_H-M   'P 1'
#
loop_
_entity.id
_entity.type
_entity.pdbx_description
1 polymer ?
#
loop_
_entity_poly.entity_id
_entity_poly.type
_entity_poly.pdbx_seq_one_letter_code
_entity_poly.pdbx_strand_id
1 'polypeptide(L)'
;MPQQRSVKLAFQSLTAGRILYASGDLANASINRSPLSYQQNPETERNLYPHDVDQRMLLLKFVANDGRELGALNWFAVHGTSLNKTNRLVSSDNKGLAELLFERWMNDVNTGKGVKGHNFVAAFAQANEGDVSPNTRGARCVDTGAPCDPLTSACSNGKVQKCIALGPGANGDMFESARLIAQRQFEMAKELYIKANRELIGENDAVIDFRHQFVDMTNVNVTYGSGEHKGVTTGRTCTPALGYSFAAGTTDGPGIADFTQGKRMLNETTFWSLLSRLLPKPSKDMIECHAPKPILIPTGLMNYPLPWHPSIVETQIFRIGRLVIVGLPGEFTTMAGRRIVRAMSQVSAQLKET
;
A
#
# COMPACT_ATOMS: atom_id res chain seq x y z
N MET A 1 -12.67 4.23 -22.48
CA MET A 1 -11.86 4.00 -21.26
C MET A 1 -12.71 4.33 -20.03
N PRO A 2 -12.97 3.38 -19.11
CA PRO A 2 -13.83 3.58 -17.93
C PRO A 2 -13.41 4.75 -17.01
N GLN A 3 -12.10 5.02 -16.87
CA GLN A 3 -11.57 6.14 -16.08
C GLN A 3 -12.05 7.51 -16.58
N GLN A 4 -12.23 7.70 -17.90
CA GLN A 4 -12.79 8.93 -18.44
C GLN A 4 -14.30 9.05 -18.16
N ARG A 5 -15.01 7.93 -17.99
CA ARG A 5 -16.45 7.92 -17.73
C ARG A 5 -16.76 8.29 -16.28
N SER A 6 -16.05 7.72 -15.30
CA SER A 6 -16.27 8.05 -13.88
C SER A 6 -16.03 9.53 -13.60
N VAL A 7 -14.93 10.09 -14.14
CA VAL A 7 -14.62 11.53 -14.03
C VAL A 7 -15.69 12.39 -14.70
N LYS A 8 -16.16 12.01 -15.90
CA LYS A 8 -17.22 12.74 -16.60
C LYS A 8 -18.53 12.75 -15.78
N LEU A 9 -18.92 11.60 -15.21
CA LEU A 9 -20.11 11.51 -14.37
C LEU A 9 -19.98 12.39 -13.12
N ALA A 10 -18.83 12.33 -12.43
CA ALA A 10 -18.58 13.16 -11.26
C ALA A 10 -18.63 14.67 -11.58
N PHE A 11 -18.05 15.08 -12.71
CA PHE A 11 -18.10 16.47 -13.17
C PHE A 11 -19.52 16.93 -13.53
N GLN A 12 -20.32 16.06 -14.16
CA GLN A 12 -21.70 16.36 -14.52
C GLN A 12 -22.64 16.42 -13.30
N SER A 13 -22.23 15.87 -12.16
CA SER A 13 -22.99 15.86 -10.91
C SER A 13 -22.45 16.82 -9.84
N LEU A 14 -21.65 17.82 -10.22
CA LEU A 14 -21.10 18.81 -9.29
C LEU A 14 -22.21 19.42 -8.43
N THR A 15 -22.00 19.40 -7.12
CA THR A 15 -22.96 19.87 -6.12
C THR A 15 -22.23 20.69 -5.07
N ALA A 16 -22.74 21.87 -4.74
CA ALA A 16 -22.20 22.68 -3.65
C ALA A 16 -22.41 21.97 -2.31
N GLY A 17 -21.35 21.91 -1.50
CA GLY A 17 -21.34 21.10 -0.29
C GLY A 17 -20.09 21.32 0.55
N ARG A 18 -19.90 20.43 1.52
CA ARG A 18 -18.83 20.46 2.50
C ARG A 18 -18.16 19.10 2.58
N ILE A 19 -16.89 19.11 3.00
CA ILE A 19 -16.12 17.90 3.27
C ILE A 19 -15.92 17.81 4.77
N LEU A 20 -16.45 16.74 5.38
CA LEU A 20 -16.23 16.40 6.77
C LEU A 20 -15.13 15.35 6.87
N TYR A 21 -14.41 15.30 7.98
CA TYR A 21 -13.40 14.28 8.20
C TYR A 21 -13.52 13.60 9.56
N ALA A 22 -13.14 12.33 9.59
CA ALA A 22 -13.01 11.53 10.80
C ALA A 22 -11.88 10.52 10.63
N SER A 23 -11.44 9.95 11.75
CA SER A 23 -10.34 9.00 11.76
C SER A 23 -10.39 8.13 13.00
N GLY A 24 -9.97 6.87 12.90
CA GLY A 24 -9.94 5.92 14.01
C GLY A 24 -9.04 4.74 13.69
N ASP A 25 -8.75 3.93 14.70
CA ASP A 25 -7.80 2.82 14.57
C ASP A 25 -8.56 1.50 14.37
N LEU A 26 -8.28 0.84 13.24
CA LEU A 26 -8.82 -0.45 12.85
C LEU A 26 -7.84 -1.57 13.20
N ALA A 27 -8.02 -2.14 14.39
CA ALA A 27 -7.27 -3.32 14.82
C ALA A 27 -7.77 -4.60 14.10
N ASN A 28 -6.92 -5.64 14.12
CA ASN A 28 -7.24 -6.99 13.62
C ASN A 28 -7.65 -7.05 12.13
N ALA A 29 -7.33 -6.06 11.31
CA ALA A 29 -7.57 -6.12 9.86
C ALA A 29 -6.30 -6.43 9.05
N SER A 30 -5.14 -6.41 9.69
CA SER A 30 -3.87 -6.64 9.02
C SER A 30 -2.75 -7.09 9.97
N ILE A 31 -1.66 -7.61 9.39
CA ILE A 31 -0.40 -7.96 10.06
C ILE A 31 0.78 -7.51 9.19
N ASN A 32 1.97 -7.31 9.78
CA ASN A 32 3.19 -7.08 9.01
C ASN A 32 3.69 -8.41 8.41
N ARG A 33 3.92 -8.46 7.10
CA ARG A 33 4.41 -9.67 6.39
C ARG A 33 5.94 -9.75 6.28
N SER A 34 6.65 -8.76 6.79
CA SER A 34 8.11 -8.69 6.83
C SER A 34 8.63 -8.06 8.15
N PRO A 35 8.19 -8.56 9.33
CA PRO A 35 8.40 -7.89 10.61
C PRO A 35 9.88 -7.75 10.99
N LEU A 36 10.75 -8.68 10.59
CA LEU A 36 12.20 -8.57 10.84
C LEU A 36 12.83 -7.41 10.07
N SER A 37 12.28 -7.05 8.89
CA SER A 37 12.73 -5.86 8.15
C SER A 37 12.24 -4.58 8.82
N TYR A 38 11.01 -4.58 9.36
CA TYR A 38 10.52 -3.47 10.18
C TYR A 38 11.41 -3.24 11.42
N GLN A 39 11.90 -4.31 12.05
CA GLN A 39 12.85 -4.28 13.16
C GLN A 39 14.26 -3.79 12.80
N GLN A 40 14.56 -3.52 11.52
CA GLN A 40 15.82 -2.85 11.15
C GLN A 40 15.70 -1.32 11.21
N ASN A 41 14.50 -0.75 11.35
CA ASN A 41 14.34 0.69 11.59
C ASN A 41 14.86 1.05 13.00
N PRO A 42 15.40 2.25 13.23
CA PRO A 42 15.91 2.66 14.54
C PRO A 42 14.88 2.46 15.66
N GLU A 43 15.32 1.93 16.81
CA GLU A 43 14.43 1.64 17.93
C GLU A 43 13.70 2.89 18.44
N THR A 44 14.41 4.02 18.54
CA THR A 44 13.84 5.33 18.91
C THR A 44 12.71 5.76 17.98
N GLU A 45 12.81 5.46 16.69
CA GLU A 45 11.76 5.74 15.71
C GLU A 45 10.58 4.75 15.84
N ARG A 46 10.85 3.46 16.03
CA ARG A 46 9.79 2.46 16.22
C ARG A 46 8.95 2.75 17.46
N ASN A 47 9.57 3.22 18.54
CA ASN A 47 8.91 3.55 19.81
C ASN A 47 7.93 4.74 19.70
N LEU A 48 7.93 5.48 18.59
CA LEU A 48 6.92 6.51 18.30
C LEU A 48 5.57 5.92 17.88
N TYR A 49 5.51 4.62 17.58
CA TYR A 49 4.33 3.97 17.03
C TYR A 49 3.97 2.72 17.84
N PRO A 50 2.67 2.47 18.09
CA PRO A 50 2.24 1.33 18.90
C PRO A 50 2.37 -0.02 18.17
N HIS A 51 2.43 0.00 16.83
CA HIS A 51 2.36 -1.20 15.99
C HIS A 51 3.30 -1.11 14.78
N ASP A 52 3.66 -2.26 14.23
CA ASP A 52 4.46 -2.44 13.01
C ASP A 52 3.64 -2.39 11.71
N VAL A 53 2.35 -2.08 11.82
CA VAL A 53 1.43 -1.74 10.72
C VAL A 53 0.68 -0.46 11.06
N ASP A 54 0.23 0.27 10.04
CA ASP A 54 -0.65 1.42 10.23
C ASP A 54 -2.11 0.99 10.35
N GLN A 55 -2.64 1.05 11.56
CA GLN A 55 -4.03 0.71 11.86
C GLN A 55 -4.98 1.89 11.65
N ARG A 56 -4.47 3.10 11.44
CA ARG A 56 -5.29 4.31 11.36
C ARG A 56 -6.02 4.39 10.02
N MET A 57 -7.34 4.39 10.08
CA MET A 57 -8.22 4.71 8.96
C MET A 57 -8.54 6.21 8.99
N LEU A 58 -8.39 6.89 7.86
CA LEU A 58 -8.84 8.26 7.63
C LEU A 58 -10.05 8.24 6.70
N LEU A 59 -11.12 8.93 7.04
CA LEU A 59 -12.32 9.03 6.22
C LEU A 59 -12.70 10.49 5.95
N LEU A 60 -13.04 10.77 4.70
CA LEU A 60 -13.71 11.97 4.23
C LEU A 60 -15.17 11.64 3.90
N LYS A 61 -16.07 12.51 4.35
CA LYS A 61 -17.50 12.46 4.09
C LYS A 61 -17.89 13.69 3.28
N PHE A 62 -18.55 13.49 2.15
CA PHE A 62 -19.00 14.54 1.25
C PHE A 62 -20.50 14.77 1.43
N VAL A 63 -20.91 16.00 1.77
CA VAL A 63 -22.31 16.34 2.05
C VAL A 63 -22.68 17.59 1.27
N ALA A 64 -23.80 17.56 0.54
CA ALA A 64 -24.35 18.73 -0.13
C ALA A 64 -24.90 19.76 0.87
N ASN A 65 -25.01 21.02 0.44
CA ASN A 65 -25.56 22.09 1.28
C ASN A 65 -27.03 21.86 1.68
N ASP A 66 -27.78 21.08 0.89
CA ASP A 66 -29.16 20.68 1.19
C ASP A 66 -29.25 19.45 2.12
N GLY A 67 -28.11 18.97 2.63
CA GLY A 67 -28.03 17.85 3.56
C GLY A 67 -27.93 16.48 2.90
N ARG A 68 -28.00 16.37 1.56
CA ARG A 68 -27.81 15.08 0.88
C ARG A 68 -26.39 14.57 1.09
N GLU A 69 -26.28 13.30 1.43
CA GLU A 69 -25.00 12.62 1.58
C GLU A 69 -24.52 12.11 0.21
N LEU A 70 -23.37 12.60 -0.25
CA LEU A 70 -22.91 12.43 -1.63
C LEU A 70 -21.94 11.25 -1.81
N GLY A 71 -21.09 11.00 -0.82
CA GLY A 71 -20.09 9.95 -0.90
C GLY A 71 -19.13 9.91 0.28
N ALA A 72 -18.26 8.90 0.26
CA ALA A 72 -17.16 8.75 1.21
C ALA A 72 -15.88 8.29 0.51
N LEU A 73 -14.74 8.80 0.98
CA LEU A 73 -13.42 8.35 0.57
C LEU A 73 -12.62 8.06 1.84
N ASN A 74 -12.05 6.86 1.96
CA ASN A 74 -11.21 6.51 3.09
C ASN A 74 -9.88 5.89 2.67
N TRP A 75 -8.88 6.01 3.53
CA TRP A 75 -7.55 5.43 3.37
C TRP A 75 -7.27 4.48 4.54
N PHE A 76 -6.81 3.28 4.21
CA PHE A 76 -6.39 2.28 5.19
C PHE A 76 -5.34 1.35 4.56
N ALA A 77 -4.21 1.12 5.24
CA ALA A 77 -3.11 0.32 4.73
C ALA A 77 -3.40 -1.18 4.89
N VAL A 78 -3.79 -1.86 3.81
CA VAL A 78 -3.89 -3.32 3.76
C VAL A 78 -3.92 -3.82 2.31
N HIS A 79 -3.13 -4.84 1.99
CA HIS A 79 -3.17 -5.45 0.66
C HIS A 79 -4.55 -6.01 0.29
N GLY A 80 -4.92 -5.87 -0.99
CA GLY A 80 -6.07 -6.56 -1.60
C GLY A 80 -5.71 -7.99 -2.00
N THR A 81 -5.26 -8.81 -1.04
CA THR A 81 -4.78 -10.19 -1.25
C THR A 81 -5.46 -11.21 -0.33
N SER A 82 -6.71 -10.96 0.07
CA SER A 82 -7.49 -11.95 0.82
C SER A 82 -7.88 -13.14 -0.06
N LEU A 83 -8.23 -12.89 -1.32
CA LEU A 83 -8.36 -13.91 -2.36
C LEU A 83 -6.96 -14.26 -2.86
N ASN A 84 -6.52 -15.48 -2.58
CA ASN A 84 -5.18 -15.92 -2.93
C ASN A 84 -5.06 -16.27 -4.42
N LYS A 85 -3.83 -16.59 -4.86
CA LYS A 85 -3.50 -16.87 -6.26
C LYS A 85 -4.22 -18.08 -6.90
N THR A 86 -4.95 -18.91 -6.14
CA THR A 86 -5.73 -20.02 -6.72
C THR A 86 -7.15 -19.59 -7.13
N ASN A 87 -7.60 -18.40 -6.71
CA ASN A 87 -8.84 -17.80 -7.18
C ASN A 87 -8.80 -17.59 -8.71
N ARG A 88 -9.94 -17.86 -9.38
CA ARG A 88 -10.11 -17.68 -10.82
C ARG A 88 -11.21 -16.68 -11.18
N LEU A 89 -11.81 -16.03 -10.18
CA LEU A 89 -12.91 -15.08 -10.35
C LEU A 89 -12.37 -13.65 -10.29
N VAL A 90 -12.79 -12.80 -11.24
CA VAL A 90 -12.50 -11.37 -11.17
C VAL A 90 -13.17 -10.80 -9.92
N SER A 91 -12.38 -10.09 -9.12
CA SER A 91 -12.84 -9.53 -7.84
C SER A 91 -12.01 -8.29 -7.48
N SER A 92 -12.64 -7.37 -6.75
CA SER A 92 -12.02 -6.19 -6.13
C SER A 92 -11.57 -6.45 -4.68
N ASP A 93 -11.55 -7.73 -4.28
CA ASP A 93 -11.04 -8.25 -3.01
C ASP A 93 -11.69 -7.59 -1.76
N ASN A 94 -10.97 -7.52 -0.66
CA ASN A 94 -11.48 -7.03 0.62
C ASN A 94 -11.90 -5.55 0.59
N LYS A 95 -11.18 -4.68 -0.13
CA LYS A 95 -11.50 -3.24 -0.24
C LYS A 95 -12.74 -3.00 -1.08
N GLY A 96 -12.84 -3.62 -2.26
CA GLY A 96 -14.01 -3.43 -3.11
C GLY A 96 -15.27 -4.10 -2.55
N LEU A 97 -15.13 -5.18 -1.77
CA LEU A 97 -16.28 -5.69 -1.01
C LEU A 97 -16.68 -4.72 0.12
N ALA A 98 -15.72 -4.05 0.78
CA ALA A 98 -16.04 -3.01 1.77
C ALA A 98 -16.75 -1.80 1.14
N GLU A 99 -16.32 -1.38 -0.06
CA GLU A 99 -17.01 -0.36 -0.88
C GLU A 99 -18.46 -0.76 -1.15
N LEU A 100 -18.67 -1.98 -1.66
CA LEU A 100 -20.00 -2.48 -1.97
C LEU A 100 -20.90 -2.58 -0.73
N LEU A 101 -20.36 -3.01 0.42
CA LEU A 101 -21.09 -3.04 1.68
C LEU A 101 -21.49 -1.62 2.12
N PHE A 102 -20.60 -0.64 1.95
CA PHE A 102 -20.86 0.75 2.29
C PHE A 102 -21.92 1.37 1.40
N GLU A 103 -21.80 1.23 0.08
CA GLU A 103 -22.78 1.73 -0.89
C GLU A 103 -24.15 1.07 -0.67
N ARG A 104 -24.20 -0.23 -0.39
CA ARG A 104 -25.45 -0.92 -0.04
C ARG A 104 -26.05 -0.39 1.25
N TRP A 105 -25.24 -0.17 2.29
CA TRP A 105 -25.71 0.39 3.55
C TRP A 105 -26.33 1.79 3.37
N MET A 106 -25.71 2.64 2.56
CA MET A 106 -26.21 3.98 2.25
C MET A 106 -27.48 3.97 1.40
N ASN A 107 -27.61 2.99 0.50
CA ASN A 107 -28.74 2.87 -0.41
C ASN A 107 -29.90 2.00 0.14
N ASP A 108 -29.74 1.38 1.32
CA ASP A 108 -30.78 0.54 1.92
C ASP A 108 -31.88 1.38 2.59
N VAL A 109 -33.08 1.29 2.02
CA VAL A 109 -34.34 1.89 2.50
C VAL A 109 -34.75 1.45 3.91
N ASN A 110 -34.30 0.28 4.39
CA ASN A 110 -34.67 -0.25 5.70
C ASN A 110 -33.84 0.29 6.87
N THR A 111 -32.76 1.04 6.59
CA THR A 111 -31.88 1.61 7.64
C THR A 111 -32.39 2.96 8.20
N GLY A 112 -33.56 3.45 7.74
CA GLY A 112 -34.08 4.77 8.11
C GLY A 112 -33.29 5.95 7.52
N LYS A 113 -32.21 5.67 6.76
CA LYS A 113 -31.40 6.64 6.02
C LYS A 113 -31.51 6.50 4.50
N GLY A 114 -32.17 5.45 4.00
CA GLY A 114 -32.20 5.15 2.58
C GLY A 114 -32.94 6.23 1.79
N VAL A 115 -32.17 7.19 1.28
CA VAL A 115 -32.65 8.16 0.33
C VAL A 115 -32.81 7.42 -0.99
N LYS A 116 -34.06 7.12 -1.37
CA LYS A 116 -34.37 6.63 -2.72
C LYS A 116 -33.75 7.59 -3.75
N GLY A 117 -32.85 7.08 -4.59
CA GLY A 117 -32.51 7.71 -5.86
C GLY A 117 -31.26 8.62 -5.89
N HIS A 118 -30.29 8.44 -4.99
CA HIS A 118 -29.02 9.16 -5.09
C HIS A 118 -27.81 8.22 -5.27
N ASN A 119 -26.94 8.59 -6.20
CA ASN A 119 -25.73 7.86 -6.60
C ASN A 119 -24.63 8.03 -5.53
N PHE A 120 -24.83 7.50 -4.32
CA PHE A 120 -23.78 7.50 -3.29
C PHE A 120 -22.59 6.69 -3.78
N VAL A 121 -21.38 7.23 -3.65
CA VAL A 121 -20.13 6.55 -4.02
C VAL A 121 -19.26 6.37 -2.78
N ALA A 122 -18.83 5.13 -2.53
CA ALA A 122 -17.81 4.84 -1.51
C ALA A 122 -16.50 4.42 -2.18
N ALA A 123 -15.38 4.94 -1.69
CA ALA A 123 -14.04 4.56 -2.15
C ALA A 123 -13.14 4.21 -0.96
N PHE A 124 -12.48 3.06 -1.03
CA PHE A 124 -11.53 2.54 -0.05
C PHE A 124 -10.13 2.52 -0.67
N ALA A 125 -9.41 3.63 -0.55
CA ALA A 125 -8.07 3.80 -1.07
C ALA A 125 -7.01 3.03 -0.27
N GLN A 126 -5.90 2.76 -0.95
CA GLN A 126 -4.66 2.28 -0.34
C GLN A 126 -3.88 3.40 0.32
N ALA A 127 -3.02 3.05 1.27
CA ALA A 127 -2.11 3.97 1.94
C ALA A 127 -0.67 3.48 1.76
N ASN A 128 -0.02 3.04 2.83
CA ASN A 128 1.34 2.50 2.85
C ASN A 128 1.32 1.02 3.22
N GLU A 129 0.75 0.20 2.34
CA GLU A 129 0.47 -1.21 2.55
C GLU A 129 1.61 -2.16 2.17
N GLY A 130 2.78 -1.69 1.71
CA GLY A 130 3.81 -2.51 1.06
C GLY A 130 4.30 -3.73 1.86
N ASP A 131 4.24 -3.67 3.19
CA ASP A 131 4.55 -4.77 4.11
C ASP A 131 3.34 -5.22 4.95
N VAL A 132 2.12 -4.88 4.54
CA VAL A 132 0.88 -5.09 5.30
C VAL A 132 -0.06 -6.09 4.62
N SER A 133 -0.27 -7.23 5.27
CA SER A 133 -1.09 -8.34 4.76
C SER A 133 -2.47 -8.39 5.43
N PRO A 134 -3.55 -8.74 4.70
CA PRO A 134 -4.87 -9.02 5.28
C PRO A 134 -4.97 -10.42 5.92
N ASN A 135 -3.93 -11.25 5.77
CA ASN A 135 -3.95 -12.66 6.17
C ASN A 135 -3.60 -12.84 7.65
N THR A 136 -4.51 -12.40 8.52
CA THR A 136 -4.26 -12.16 9.95
C THR A 136 -3.97 -13.40 10.81
N ARG A 137 -4.07 -14.63 10.28
CA ARG A 137 -3.67 -15.84 11.02
C ARG A 137 -2.17 -16.11 10.97
N GLY A 138 -1.43 -15.31 10.22
CA GLY A 138 0.02 -15.41 10.09
C GLY A 138 0.45 -16.54 9.17
N ALA A 139 1.75 -16.53 8.82
CA ALA A 139 2.35 -17.46 7.89
C ALA A 139 2.67 -18.82 8.55
N ARG A 140 2.17 -19.90 7.95
CA ARG A 140 2.43 -21.28 8.39
C ARG A 140 2.68 -22.18 7.19
N CYS A 141 3.37 -23.29 7.45
CA CYS A 141 3.56 -24.36 6.49
C CYS A 141 2.26 -25.15 6.34
N VAL A 142 1.61 -25.05 5.17
CA VAL A 142 0.27 -25.62 4.95
C VAL A 142 0.20 -27.15 5.04
N ASP A 143 1.34 -27.83 4.94
CA ASP A 143 1.43 -29.29 5.05
C ASP A 143 1.65 -29.80 6.48
N THR A 144 2.26 -28.99 7.34
CA THR A 144 2.68 -29.42 8.70
C THR A 144 2.03 -28.60 9.82
N GLY A 145 1.47 -27.43 9.51
CA GLY A 145 0.96 -26.46 10.48
C GLY A 145 2.05 -25.68 11.25
N ALA A 146 3.33 -26.01 11.04
CA ALA A 146 4.47 -25.36 11.69
C ALA A 146 4.56 -23.87 11.29
N PRO A 147 5.08 -23.01 12.19
CA PRO A 147 5.39 -21.62 11.81
C PRO A 147 6.46 -21.60 10.71
N CYS A 148 6.36 -20.65 9.78
CA CYS A 148 7.42 -20.42 8.81
C CYS A 148 8.66 -19.81 9.46
N ASP A 149 9.82 -19.98 8.81
CA ASP A 149 11.00 -19.19 9.17
C ASP A 149 10.75 -17.69 8.92
N PRO A 150 10.94 -16.82 9.92
CA PRO A 150 10.55 -15.40 9.84
C PRO A 150 11.46 -14.55 8.96
N LEU A 151 12.67 -15.01 8.62
CA LEU A 151 13.61 -14.30 7.76
C LEU A 151 13.41 -14.65 6.28
N THR A 152 13.21 -15.94 6.01
CA THR A 152 13.18 -16.50 4.67
C THR A 152 11.79 -16.76 4.13
N SER A 153 10.79 -16.77 5.01
CA SER A 153 9.42 -17.20 4.70
C SER A 153 9.39 -18.60 4.09
N ALA A 154 10.25 -19.49 4.58
CA ALA A 154 10.38 -20.86 4.11
C ALA A 154 9.93 -21.87 5.17
N CYS A 155 9.56 -23.06 4.71
CA CYS A 155 9.28 -24.21 5.56
C CYS A 155 10.56 -25.00 5.90
N SER A 156 10.43 -26.03 6.74
CA SER A 156 11.57 -26.88 7.18
C SER A 156 12.37 -27.52 6.03
N ASN A 157 11.75 -27.68 4.86
CA ASN A 157 12.39 -28.15 3.63
C ASN A 157 13.18 -27.05 2.88
N GLY A 158 13.29 -25.85 3.45
CA GLY A 158 13.99 -24.69 2.87
C GLY A 158 13.24 -24.00 1.73
N LYS A 159 11.97 -24.34 1.49
CA LYS A 159 11.19 -23.83 0.35
C LYS A 159 10.04 -22.92 0.77
N VAL A 160 9.74 -21.93 -0.08
CA VAL A 160 8.69 -20.92 0.19
C VAL A 160 7.28 -21.36 -0.18
N GLN A 161 7.09 -22.32 -1.10
CA GLN A 161 5.75 -22.52 -1.72
C GLN A 161 4.66 -22.95 -0.76
N LYS A 162 5.04 -23.56 0.37
CA LYS A 162 4.10 -24.01 1.39
C LYS A 162 4.00 -23.06 2.57
N CYS A 163 4.84 -22.03 2.65
CA CYS A 163 4.73 -21.00 3.66
C CYS A 163 3.69 -19.97 3.22
N ILE A 164 2.47 -20.09 3.74
CA ILE A 164 1.33 -19.26 3.33
C ILE A 164 0.70 -18.62 4.57
N ALA A 165 0.44 -17.32 4.49
CA ALA A 165 -0.37 -16.62 5.45
C ALA A 165 -1.85 -16.82 5.12
N LEU A 166 -2.66 -17.19 6.12
CA LEU A 166 -4.10 -17.40 5.94
C LEU A 166 -4.91 -16.25 6.54
N GLY A 167 -5.97 -15.87 5.85
CA GLY A 167 -6.96 -14.93 6.35
C GLY A 167 -7.87 -15.53 7.44
N PRO A 168 -8.71 -14.72 8.07
CA PRO A 168 -9.52 -15.10 9.22
C PRO A 168 -10.65 -16.10 8.91
N GLY A 169 -10.89 -16.46 7.64
CA GLY A 169 -11.91 -17.43 7.24
C GLY A 169 -11.68 -18.82 7.83
N ALA A 170 -12.79 -19.50 8.15
CA ALA A 170 -12.77 -20.86 8.67
C ALA A 170 -12.10 -21.79 7.67
N ASN A 171 -11.29 -22.72 8.16
CA ASN A 171 -10.56 -23.70 7.34
C ASN A 171 -9.70 -23.10 6.21
N GLY A 172 -9.34 -21.81 6.30
CA GLY A 172 -8.57 -21.12 5.26
C GLY A 172 -9.41 -20.71 4.05
N ASP A 173 -10.73 -20.64 4.18
CA ASP A 173 -11.60 -20.16 3.10
C ASP A 173 -11.30 -18.70 2.76
N MET A 174 -10.94 -18.46 1.51
CA MET A 174 -10.49 -17.15 1.04
C MET A 174 -11.65 -16.18 0.84
N PHE A 175 -12.84 -16.67 0.46
CA PHE A 175 -14.01 -15.82 0.25
C PHE A 175 -14.54 -15.29 1.58
N GLU A 176 -14.60 -16.14 2.60
CA GLU A 176 -14.90 -15.75 3.96
C GLU A 176 -13.82 -14.84 4.53
N SER A 177 -12.53 -15.12 4.27
CA SER A 177 -11.44 -14.23 4.66
C SER A 177 -11.62 -12.83 4.07
N ALA A 178 -11.87 -12.73 2.76
CA ALA A 178 -12.13 -11.47 2.09
C ALA A 178 -13.35 -10.76 2.68
N ARG A 179 -14.45 -11.49 2.95
CA ARG A 179 -15.66 -10.96 3.60
C ARG A 179 -15.39 -10.40 4.99
N LEU A 180 -14.65 -11.12 5.83
CA LEU A 180 -14.37 -10.71 7.20
C LEU A 180 -13.46 -9.48 7.25
N ILE A 181 -12.42 -9.41 6.40
CA ILE A 181 -11.55 -8.23 6.30
C ILE A 181 -12.30 -7.04 5.71
N ALA A 182 -13.14 -7.27 4.69
CA ALA A 182 -14.02 -6.25 4.13
C ALA A 182 -14.99 -5.68 5.17
N GLN A 183 -15.62 -6.56 5.96
CA GLN A 183 -16.57 -6.14 6.98
C GLN A 183 -15.91 -5.34 8.10
N ARG A 184 -14.70 -5.71 8.52
CA ARG A 184 -13.90 -4.91 9.47
C ARG A 184 -13.62 -3.49 8.94
N GLN A 185 -13.24 -3.36 7.68
CA GLN A 185 -13.03 -2.06 7.03
C GLN A 185 -14.35 -1.27 6.94
N PHE A 186 -15.44 -1.91 6.51
CA PHE A 186 -16.76 -1.29 6.39
C PHE A 186 -17.29 -0.78 7.73
N GLU A 187 -17.26 -1.58 8.80
CA GLU A 187 -17.81 -1.17 10.09
C GLU A 187 -17.05 0.01 10.70
N MET A 188 -15.71 0.02 10.60
CA MET A 188 -14.91 1.19 11.00
C MET A 188 -15.27 2.42 10.16
N ALA A 189 -15.31 2.29 8.83
CA ALA A 189 -15.67 3.40 7.96
C ALA A 189 -17.07 3.93 8.27
N LYS A 190 -18.04 3.05 8.51
CA LYS A 190 -19.41 3.41 8.91
C LYS A 190 -19.43 4.18 10.24
N GLU A 191 -18.69 3.72 11.24
CA GLU A 191 -18.55 4.41 12.52
C GLU A 191 -17.97 5.83 12.32
N LEU A 192 -16.85 5.93 11.59
CA LEU A 192 -16.20 7.21 11.29
C LEU A 192 -17.14 8.15 10.52
N TYR A 193 -17.88 7.62 9.56
CA TYR A 193 -18.81 8.38 8.74
C TYR A 193 -20.01 8.93 9.54
N ILE A 194 -20.50 8.17 10.52
CA ILE A 194 -21.54 8.63 11.46
C ILE A 194 -20.99 9.72 12.39
N LYS A 195 -19.75 9.58 12.86
CA LYS A 195 -19.10 10.51 13.79
C LYS A 195 -18.51 11.76 13.14
N ALA A 196 -18.30 11.76 11.82
CA ALA A 196 -17.69 12.88 11.10
C ALA A 196 -18.55 14.14 11.22
N ASN A 197 -18.06 15.11 12.01
CA ASN A 197 -18.71 16.40 12.23
C ASN A 197 -17.75 17.60 12.07
N ARG A 198 -16.47 17.34 11.78
CA ARG A 198 -15.44 18.37 11.62
C ARG A 198 -15.27 18.69 10.14
N GLU A 199 -15.45 19.95 9.76
CA GLU A 199 -15.17 20.40 8.40
C GLU A 199 -13.65 20.36 8.13
N LEU A 200 -13.28 19.78 6.98
CA LEU A 200 -11.89 19.68 6.54
C LEU A 200 -11.34 21.04 6.08
N ILE A 201 -12.21 21.81 5.42
CA ILE A 201 -11.93 23.14 4.89
C ILE A 201 -12.69 24.13 5.79
N GLY A 202 -11.95 24.90 6.59
CA GLY A 202 -12.53 26.01 7.36
C GLY A 202 -12.65 27.28 6.53
N GLU A 203 -13.33 28.30 7.05
CA GLU A 203 -13.56 29.59 6.37
C GLU A 203 -12.27 30.25 5.87
N ASN A 204 -11.16 30.10 6.63
CA ASN A 204 -9.86 30.69 6.32
C ASN A 204 -8.88 29.71 5.62
N ASP A 205 -9.30 28.48 5.34
CA ASP A 205 -8.45 27.41 4.81
C ASP A 205 -8.93 26.87 3.46
N ALA A 206 -9.66 27.67 2.67
CA ALA A 206 -10.23 27.31 1.36
C ALA A 206 -9.19 27.21 0.23
N VAL A 207 -8.15 26.41 0.44
CA VAL A 207 -7.08 26.17 -0.54
C VAL A 207 -7.27 24.82 -1.19
N ILE A 208 -7.39 24.81 -2.51
CA ILE A 208 -7.24 23.62 -3.35
C ILE A 208 -6.02 23.86 -4.23
N ASP A 209 -4.98 23.05 -4.06
CA ASP A 209 -3.75 23.20 -4.83
C ASP A 209 -3.17 21.83 -5.18
N PHE A 210 -2.34 21.76 -6.22
CA PHE A 210 -1.65 20.55 -6.60
C PHE A 210 -0.28 20.84 -7.21
N ARG A 211 0.67 19.93 -7.00
CA ARG A 211 1.95 19.90 -7.70
C ARG A 211 2.13 18.51 -8.29
N HIS A 212 2.65 18.48 -9.51
CA HIS A 212 2.93 17.25 -10.24
C HIS A 212 4.28 17.40 -10.92
N GLN A 213 5.05 16.32 -10.95
CA GLN A 213 6.29 16.27 -11.71
C GLN A 213 6.55 14.87 -12.24
N PHE A 214 7.22 14.82 -13.38
CA PHE A 214 7.88 13.64 -13.90
C PHE A 214 9.33 13.64 -13.43
N VAL A 215 9.75 12.54 -12.81
CA VAL A 215 11.11 12.40 -12.25
C VAL A 215 11.80 11.23 -12.92
N ASP A 216 12.99 11.46 -13.45
CA ASP A 216 13.90 10.38 -13.85
C ASP A 216 14.52 9.73 -12.61
N MET A 217 13.94 8.61 -12.18
CA MET A 217 14.37 7.88 -10.99
C MET A 217 15.63 7.05 -11.20
N THR A 218 16.22 7.06 -12.40
CA THR A 218 17.46 6.29 -12.66
C THR A 218 18.71 7.00 -12.14
N ASN A 219 18.61 8.30 -11.80
CA ASN A 219 19.76 9.13 -11.47
C ASN A 219 19.44 10.35 -10.57
N VAL A 220 18.61 10.19 -9.55
CA VAL A 220 18.31 11.26 -8.60
C VAL A 220 19.37 11.30 -7.51
N ASN A 221 20.04 12.44 -7.36
CA ASN A 221 20.92 12.68 -6.21
C ASN A 221 20.08 12.91 -4.95
N VAL A 222 20.38 12.17 -3.90
CA VAL A 222 19.69 12.23 -2.61
C VAL A 222 20.67 12.66 -1.55
N THR A 223 20.32 13.72 -0.82
CA THR A 223 21.06 14.13 0.37
C THR A 223 20.24 13.72 1.59
N TYR A 224 20.82 12.93 2.48
CA TYR A 224 20.18 12.58 3.74
C TYR A 224 21.01 13.11 4.91
N GLY A 225 20.29 13.71 5.88
CA GLY A 225 20.87 14.37 7.02
C GLY A 225 21.66 13.39 7.89
N SER A 226 22.67 13.93 8.57
CA SER A 226 23.34 13.24 9.67
C SER A 226 22.30 12.88 10.73
N GLY A 227 21.91 11.60 10.81
CA GLY A 227 21.47 11.04 12.08
C GLY A 227 22.58 11.21 13.12
N GLU A 228 22.29 10.93 14.40
CA GLU A 228 23.14 11.20 15.58
C GLU A 228 24.64 10.87 15.44
N HIS A 229 25.07 10.09 14.44
CA HIS A 229 26.46 9.94 14.06
C HIS A 229 26.70 10.09 12.54
N LYS A 230 27.56 11.07 12.19
CA LYS A 230 28.29 11.29 10.91
C LYS A 230 27.60 12.19 9.89
N GLY A 231 28.41 13.06 9.26
CA GLY A 231 27.99 14.23 8.47
C GLY A 231 27.15 13.94 7.23
N VAL A 232 26.89 14.99 6.45
CA VAL A 232 26.03 14.95 5.26
C VAL A 232 26.48 13.82 4.34
N THR A 233 25.62 12.82 4.17
CA THR A 233 25.87 11.70 3.26
C THR A 233 25.02 11.89 2.01
N THR A 234 25.67 11.79 0.86
CA THR A 234 25.01 11.87 -0.45
C THR A 234 24.94 10.48 -1.07
N GLY A 235 23.78 10.14 -1.62
CA GLY A 235 23.54 8.95 -2.42
C GLY A 235 22.92 9.31 -3.76
N ARG A 236 22.68 8.29 -4.58
CA ARG A 236 22.05 8.42 -5.89
C ARG A 236 21.09 7.24 -6.08
N THR A 237 19.96 7.47 -6.72
CA THR A 237 19.11 6.35 -7.16
C THR A 237 19.77 5.58 -8.31
N CYS A 238 19.30 4.36 -8.56
CA CYS A 238 19.91 3.44 -9.51
C CYS A 238 18.97 3.17 -10.68
N THR A 239 19.54 2.86 -11.84
CA THR A 239 18.83 2.19 -12.95
C THR A 239 18.10 0.95 -12.44
N PRO A 240 16.84 0.69 -12.83
CA PRO A 240 15.99 -0.30 -12.16
C PRO A 240 16.51 -1.73 -12.27
N ALA A 241 16.38 -2.48 -11.17
CA ALA A 241 16.75 -3.88 -11.08
C ALA A 241 15.92 -4.60 -10.01
N LEU A 242 15.55 -5.84 -10.28
CA LEU A 242 14.86 -6.73 -9.36
C LEU A 242 15.87 -7.67 -8.69
N GLY A 243 15.78 -7.79 -7.37
CA GLY A 243 16.66 -8.65 -6.59
C GLY A 243 16.20 -10.10 -6.53
N TYR A 244 17.04 -11.00 -6.04
CA TYR A 244 16.71 -12.43 -5.94
C TYR A 244 15.40 -12.72 -5.20
N SER A 245 15.14 -12.06 -4.07
CA SER A 245 13.92 -12.28 -3.29
C SER A 245 12.64 -11.85 -4.01
N PHE A 246 12.71 -11.10 -5.12
CA PHE A 246 11.53 -10.85 -5.97
C PHE A 246 10.90 -12.17 -6.44
N ALA A 247 11.73 -13.13 -6.86
CA ALA A 247 11.25 -14.43 -7.33
C ALA A 247 10.71 -15.34 -6.21
N ALA A 248 10.97 -15.01 -4.94
CA ALA A 248 10.42 -15.75 -3.80
C ALA A 248 8.96 -15.41 -3.50
N GLY A 249 8.45 -14.29 -4.04
CA GLY A 249 7.12 -13.77 -3.69
C GLY A 249 7.00 -13.43 -2.19
N THR A 250 5.79 -13.52 -1.65
CA THR A 250 5.52 -13.24 -0.24
C THR A 250 4.74 -14.38 0.40
N THR A 251 4.44 -14.28 1.71
CA THR A 251 3.56 -15.23 2.40
C THR A 251 2.10 -15.13 1.92
N ASP A 252 1.71 -14.03 1.27
CA ASP A 252 0.36 -13.87 0.66
C ASP A 252 0.26 -14.56 -0.71
N GLY A 253 1.41 -14.80 -1.35
CA GLY A 253 1.52 -15.41 -2.65
C GLY A 253 2.94 -15.86 -2.90
N PRO A 254 3.31 -17.10 -2.49
CA PRO A 254 4.67 -17.57 -2.66
C PRO A 254 5.07 -17.67 -4.13
N GLY A 255 6.32 -17.35 -4.42
CA GLY A 255 6.92 -17.40 -5.75
C GLY A 255 7.50 -18.78 -6.09
N ILE A 256 8.67 -18.77 -6.73
CA ILE A 256 9.33 -19.97 -7.28
C ILE A 256 10.15 -20.67 -6.20
N ALA A 257 10.15 -22.02 -6.26
CA ALA A 257 10.77 -22.93 -5.29
C ALA A 257 12.17 -22.59 -4.83
N ASP A 258 12.98 -22.16 -5.79
CA ASP A 258 14.42 -22.05 -5.60
C ASP A 258 14.76 -20.80 -4.77
N PHE A 259 13.86 -19.83 -4.65
CA PHE A 259 14.14 -18.57 -3.98
C PHE A 259 13.49 -18.49 -2.60
N THR A 260 14.21 -17.83 -1.70
CA THR A 260 13.69 -17.42 -0.41
C THR A 260 13.76 -15.90 -0.24
N GLN A 261 12.98 -15.37 0.69
CA GLN A 261 13.17 -13.99 1.12
C GLN A 261 14.47 -13.85 1.93
N GLY A 262 15.02 -12.63 2.03
CA GLY A 262 16.13 -12.31 2.93
C GLY A 262 17.49 -12.97 2.65
N LYS A 263 17.62 -13.82 1.62
CA LYS A 263 18.88 -14.50 1.27
C LYS A 263 19.26 -14.28 -0.20
N ARG A 264 20.55 -14.27 -0.47
CA ARG A 264 21.12 -14.54 -1.80
C ARG A 264 20.91 -16.02 -2.09
N MET A 265 20.52 -16.40 -3.31
CA MET A 265 20.50 -17.81 -3.72
C MET A 265 21.87 -18.43 -3.39
N LEU A 266 21.88 -19.50 -2.57
CA LEU A 266 23.11 -20.18 -2.17
C LEU A 266 23.59 -21.17 -3.24
N ASN A 267 22.69 -21.65 -4.11
CA ASN A 267 22.99 -22.57 -5.20
C ASN A 267 22.34 -22.06 -6.50
N GLU A 268 23.15 -21.75 -7.52
CA GLU A 268 22.64 -21.57 -8.87
C GLU A 268 22.08 -22.91 -9.35
N THR A 269 20.76 -23.05 -9.46
CA THR A 269 20.21 -24.19 -10.20
C THR A 269 20.53 -24.01 -11.69
N THR A 270 20.73 -25.11 -12.42
CA THR A 270 21.12 -25.13 -13.85
C THR A 270 20.19 -24.28 -14.72
N PHE A 271 18.93 -24.10 -14.32
CA PHE A 271 17.96 -23.26 -15.01
C PHE A 271 18.26 -21.76 -14.86
N TRP A 272 18.55 -21.26 -13.64
CA TRP A 272 18.83 -19.84 -13.42
C TRP A 272 20.20 -19.41 -13.93
N SER A 273 21.18 -20.31 -13.93
CA SER A 273 22.46 -20.07 -14.60
C SER A 273 22.33 -20.01 -16.12
N LEU A 274 21.37 -20.74 -16.71
CA LEU A 274 21.05 -20.63 -18.14
C LEU A 274 20.27 -19.34 -18.46
N LEU A 275 19.27 -18.98 -17.64
CA LEU A 275 18.49 -17.76 -17.84
C LEU A 275 19.35 -16.49 -17.67
N SER A 276 20.24 -16.47 -16.67
CA SER A 276 21.17 -15.35 -16.48
C SER A 276 22.14 -15.16 -17.65
N ARG A 277 22.41 -16.19 -18.46
CA ARG A 277 23.18 -16.06 -19.71
C ARG A 277 22.40 -15.39 -20.85
N LEU A 278 21.07 -15.44 -20.80
CA LEU A 278 20.19 -14.77 -21.76
C LEU A 278 19.90 -13.30 -21.37
N LEU A 279 20.17 -12.93 -20.13
CA LEU A 279 19.97 -11.57 -19.62
C LEU A 279 21.23 -10.71 -19.82
N PRO A 280 21.09 -9.39 -20.03
CA PRO A 280 22.22 -8.47 -19.99
C PRO A 280 22.97 -8.58 -18.66
N LYS A 281 24.30 -8.56 -18.71
CA LYS A 281 25.12 -8.58 -17.49
C LYS A 281 25.08 -7.20 -16.81
N PRO A 282 24.72 -7.10 -15.53
CA PRO A 282 24.78 -5.84 -14.79
C PRO A 282 26.21 -5.26 -14.77
N SER A 283 26.34 -3.94 -14.92
CA SER A 283 27.62 -3.26 -14.77
C SER A 283 28.10 -3.25 -13.32
N LYS A 284 29.41 -2.99 -13.09
CA LYS A 284 29.95 -2.83 -11.74
C LYS A 284 29.24 -1.71 -10.95
N ASP A 285 29.03 -0.56 -11.60
CA ASP A 285 28.28 0.57 -11.04
C ASP A 285 26.86 0.18 -10.62
N MET A 286 26.15 -0.59 -11.46
CA MET A 286 24.80 -1.04 -11.14
C MET A 286 24.77 -1.99 -9.93
N ILE A 287 25.75 -2.91 -9.84
CA ILE A 287 25.88 -3.84 -8.71
C ILE A 287 26.18 -3.07 -7.42
N GLU A 288 27.09 -2.10 -7.47
CA GLU A 288 27.47 -1.27 -6.33
C GLU A 288 26.32 -0.38 -5.89
N CYS A 289 25.61 0.27 -6.82
CA CYS A 289 24.47 1.12 -6.53
C CYS A 289 23.31 0.36 -5.88
N HIS A 290 23.04 -0.88 -6.32
CA HIS A 290 21.99 -1.71 -5.72
C HIS A 290 22.40 -2.40 -4.42
N ALA A 291 23.67 -2.37 -4.03
CA ALA A 291 24.14 -3.09 -2.84
C ALA A 291 23.31 -2.69 -1.59
N PRO A 292 22.95 -3.65 -0.72
CA PRO A 292 23.33 -5.07 -0.72
C PRO A 292 22.41 -5.99 -1.56
N LYS A 293 21.50 -5.45 -2.38
CA LYS A 293 20.56 -6.25 -3.18
C LYS A 293 21.32 -7.05 -4.26
N PRO A 294 21.32 -8.40 -4.22
CA PRO A 294 21.84 -9.18 -5.33
C PRO A 294 20.86 -9.06 -6.50
N ILE A 295 21.33 -8.61 -7.66
CA ILE A 295 20.48 -8.41 -8.86
C ILE A 295 20.17 -9.76 -9.50
N LEU A 296 18.88 -10.05 -9.70
CA LEU A 296 18.40 -11.19 -10.49
C LEU A 296 18.05 -10.76 -11.91
N ILE A 297 17.29 -9.66 -12.07
CA ILE A 297 16.83 -9.16 -13.37
C ILE A 297 17.17 -7.66 -13.49
N PRO A 298 18.15 -7.27 -14.33
CA PRO A 298 18.53 -5.88 -14.53
C PRO A 298 17.58 -5.20 -15.54
N THR A 299 16.33 -4.97 -15.14
CA THR A 299 15.25 -4.50 -16.03
C THR A 299 15.55 -3.17 -16.73
N GLY A 300 16.34 -2.27 -16.15
CA GLY A 300 16.73 -1.03 -16.82
C GLY A 300 17.73 -1.20 -17.98
N LEU A 301 18.30 -2.39 -18.15
CA LEU A 301 19.09 -2.76 -19.33
C LEU A 301 18.22 -3.48 -20.39
N MET A 302 16.95 -3.72 -20.11
CA MET A 302 16.05 -4.51 -20.94
C MET A 302 15.04 -3.58 -21.63
N ASN A 303 15.36 -3.17 -22.86
CA ASN A 303 14.60 -2.18 -23.64
C ASN A 303 13.88 -2.75 -24.87
N TYR A 304 13.85 -4.08 -25.02
CA TYR A 304 13.20 -4.76 -26.15
C TYR A 304 12.11 -5.74 -25.67
N PRO A 305 10.92 -5.78 -26.31
CA PRO A 305 10.46 -4.89 -27.40
C PRO A 305 10.14 -3.47 -26.92
N LEU A 306 10.00 -3.27 -25.61
CA LEU A 306 9.82 -1.99 -24.93
C LEU A 306 10.61 -2.02 -23.61
N PRO A 307 10.88 -0.87 -22.96
CA PRO A 307 11.46 -0.82 -21.63
C PRO A 307 10.68 -1.68 -20.62
N TRP A 308 11.39 -2.57 -19.93
CA TRP A 308 10.76 -3.51 -18.99
C TRP A 308 10.34 -2.85 -17.67
N HIS A 309 10.98 -1.76 -17.28
CA HIS A 309 10.59 -0.90 -16.16
C HIS A 309 10.62 0.58 -16.57
N PRO A 310 9.74 1.41 -15.98
CA PRO A 310 9.77 2.85 -16.21
C PRO A 310 11.04 3.46 -15.62
N SER A 311 11.63 4.41 -16.36
CA SER A 311 12.70 5.28 -15.86
C SER A 311 12.14 6.61 -15.33
N ILE A 312 11.14 7.13 -16.02
CA ILE A 312 10.39 8.32 -15.64
C ILE A 312 9.16 7.90 -14.83
N VAL A 313 9.02 8.43 -13.62
CA VAL A 313 7.84 8.19 -12.76
C VAL A 313 7.17 9.49 -12.37
N GLU A 314 5.88 9.41 -12.06
CA GLU A 314 5.08 10.55 -11.62
C GLU A 314 5.10 10.67 -10.10
N THR A 315 5.29 11.87 -9.58
CA THR A 315 5.00 12.17 -8.18
C THR A 315 4.04 13.34 -8.12
N GLN A 316 3.05 13.23 -7.23
CA GLN A 316 1.98 14.21 -7.15
C GLN A 316 1.62 14.51 -5.69
N ILE A 317 1.31 15.77 -5.42
CA ILE A 317 0.77 16.21 -4.15
C ILE A 317 -0.50 17.01 -4.42
N PHE A 318 -1.57 16.69 -3.70
CA PHE A 318 -2.78 17.51 -3.63
C PHE A 318 -2.93 18.09 -2.24
N ARG A 319 -3.38 19.33 -2.16
CA ARG A 319 -3.80 19.99 -0.93
C ARG A 319 -5.28 20.34 -1.03
N ILE A 320 -6.05 19.91 -0.03
CA ILE A 320 -7.47 20.23 0.14
C ILE A 320 -7.63 20.77 1.57
N GLY A 321 -7.62 22.09 1.69
CA GLY A 321 -7.51 22.79 2.97
C GLY A 321 -6.30 22.35 3.78
N ARG A 322 -6.55 21.61 4.87
CA ARG A 322 -5.52 21.07 5.77
C ARG A 322 -5.08 19.64 5.42
N LEU A 323 -5.78 18.97 4.51
CA LEU A 323 -5.40 17.65 4.04
C LEU A 323 -4.34 17.77 2.95
N VAL A 324 -3.29 16.97 3.06
CA VAL A 324 -2.30 16.75 2.01
C VAL A 324 -2.36 15.29 1.59
N ILE A 325 -2.58 15.04 0.31
CA ILE A 325 -2.58 13.70 -0.30
C ILE A 325 -1.31 13.60 -1.15
N VAL A 326 -0.47 12.61 -0.86
CA VAL A 326 0.77 12.37 -1.61
C VAL A 326 0.56 11.13 -2.49
N GLY A 327 0.43 11.35 -3.79
CA GLY A 327 0.33 10.29 -4.79
C GLY A 327 1.73 9.85 -5.21
N LEU A 328 2.13 8.63 -4.79
CA LEU A 328 3.44 8.06 -5.09
C LEU A 328 3.31 6.77 -5.90
N PRO A 329 4.22 6.52 -6.86
CA PRO A 329 4.08 5.45 -7.84
C PRO A 329 4.72 4.14 -7.35
N GLY A 330 4.15 3.54 -6.31
CA GLY A 330 4.63 2.25 -5.79
C GLY A 330 4.01 1.84 -4.46
N GLU A 331 4.48 0.70 -3.95
CA GLU A 331 4.04 0.16 -2.65
C GLU A 331 5.01 0.58 -1.55
N PHE A 332 4.61 1.54 -0.72
CA PHE A 332 5.43 2.02 0.40
C PHE A 332 5.19 1.12 1.61
N THR A 333 6.27 0.68 2.27
CA THR A 333 6.17 -0.02 3.55
C THR A 333 5.66 0.91 4.64
N THR A 334 5.19 0.33 5.73
CA THR A 334 4.66 1.03 6.90
C THR A 334 5.59 2.18 7.33
N MET A 335 6.86 1.89 7.61
CA MET A 335 7.78 2.93 8.07
C MET A 335 8.19 3.93 6.97
N ALA A 336 8.26 3.50 5.70
CA ALA A 336 8.54 4.42 4.60
C ALA A 336 7.41 5.46 4.45
N GLY A 337 6.15 5.02 4.49
CA GLY A 337 4.98 5.90 4.49
C GLY A 337 4.97 6.87 5.68
N ARG A 338 5.23 6.37 6.90
CA ARG A 338 5.33 7.20 8.12
C ARG A 338 6.39 8.30 8.00
N ARG A 339 7.56 8.00 7.43
CA ARG A 339 8.63 8.98 7.19
C ARG A 339 8.19 10.07 6.21
N ILE A 340 7.50 9.71 5.13
CA ILE A 340 6.95 10.67 4.17
C ILE A 340 5.91 11.58 4.83
N VAL A 341 4.94 11.01 5.55
CA VAL A 341 3.89 11.79 6.24
C VAL A 341 4.49 12.77 7.25
N ARG A 342 5.51 12.34 8.00
CA ARG A 342 6.24 13.20 8.94
C ARG A 342 7.02 14.30 8.23
N ALA A 343 7.74 13.99 7.16
CA ALA A 343 8.47 14.99 6.38
C ALA A 343 7.52 16.05 5.80
N MET A 344 6.38 15.63 5.26
CA MET A 344 5.34 16.55 4.76
C MET A 344 4.74 17.42 5.87
N SER A 345 4.51 16.83 7.05
CA SER A 345 4.02 17.57 8.22
C SER A 345 5.03 18.63 8.69
N GLN A 346 6.32 18.31 8.69
CA GLN A 346 7.39 19.24 9.08
C GLN A 346 7.49 20.43 8.12
N VAL A 347 7.51 20.17 6.81
CA VAL A 347 7.54 21.23 5.78
C VAL A 347 6.28 22.10 5.89
N SER A 348 5.11 21.49 6.11
CA SER A 348 3.85 22.22 6.24
C SER A 348 3.79 23.09 7.50
N ALA A 349 4.47 22.69 8.58
CA ALA A 349 4.58 23.49 9.79
C ALA A 349 5.49 24.71 9.58
N GLN A 350 6.64 24.53 8.93
CA GLN A 350 7.58 25.62 8.62
C GLN A 350 6.93 26.71 7.75
N LEU A 351 6.10 26.31 6.77
CA LEU A 351 5.37 27.25 5.91
C LEU A 351 4.30 28.08 6.64
N LYS A 352 3.91 27.73 7.87
CA LYS A 352 2.99 28.52 8.68
C LYS A 352 3.70 29.58 9.54
N GLU A 353 5.00 29.43 9.74
CA GLU A 353 5.83 30.33 10.55
C GLU A 353 6.49 31.45 9.72
N THR A 354 6.41 31.37 8.39
CA THR A 354 6.89 32.38 7.43
C THR A 354 5.76 33.21 6.84
#